data_AF-A0AB74F0E2-F1
#
_entry.id   AF-A0AB74F0E2-F1
#
_cell.length_a   1.000
_cell.length_b   1.000
_cell.length_c   1.000
_cell.angle_alpha   90.00
_cell.angle_beta   90.00
_cell.angle_gamma   90.00
#
_symmetry.space_group_name_H-M   'P 1'
#
loop_
_entity.id
_entity.type
_entity.pdbx_description
1 polymer ?
#
loop_
_entity_poly.entity_id
_entity_poly.type
_entity_poly.pdbx_seq_one_letter_code
_entity_poly.pdbx_strand_id
1 'polypeptide(L)' 'MIFGRIEDREHIEFLPPSVLQCFDCCQSGKLGELEKGSHEISGENIFVNIVEYETGDRAEKARDSDRDASDDPQGDF' A
#
# COMPACT_ATOMS: atom_id res chain seq x y z
N MET A 1 -7.97 0.47 8.15
CA MET A 1 -6.50 0.35 8.15
C MET A 1 -6.14 -0.91 8.92
N ILE A 2 -5.34 -1.80 8.32
CA ILE A 2 -4.98 -3.11 8.90
C ILE A 2 -3.45 -3.17 8.96
N PHE A 3 -2.89 -3.59 10.10
CA PHE A 3 -1.47 -3.86 10.27
C PHE A 3 -1.30 -5.27 10.82
N GLY A 4 -0.33 -5.99 10.28
CA GLY A 4 -0.04 -7.34 10.68
C GLY A 4 1.34 -7.74 10.19
N ARG A 5 1.83 -8.86 10.72
CA ARG A 5 3.04 -9.50 10.23
C ARG A 5 2.68 -10.39 9.06
N ILE A 6 3.57 -10.44 8.06
CA ILE A 6 3.35 -11.25 6.87
C ILE A 6 3.42 -12.74 7.18
N GLU A 7 4.11 -13.13 8.25
CA GLU A 7 4.27 -14.53 8.66
C GLU A 7 3.01 -15.11 9.32
N ASP A 8 2.15 -14.26 9.91
CA ASP A 8 1.00 -14.69 10.72
C ASP A 8 -0.26 -14.83 9.85
N ARG A 9 -0.26 -15.82 8.95
CA ARG A 9 -1.33 -16.02 7.96
C ARG A 9 -2.72 -16.26 8.57
N GLU A 10 -2.76 -16.91 9.72
CA GLU A 10 -3.98 -17.22 10.48
C GLU A 10 -4.78 -15.96 10.88
N HIS A 11 -4.12 -14.81 10.99
CA HIS A 11 -4.76 -13.54 11.33
C HIS A 11 -5.27 -12.76 10.12
N ILE A 12 -5.05 -13.25 8.90
CA ILE A 12 -5.44 -12.55 7.66
C ILE A 12 -6.40 -13.35 6.78
N GLU A 13 -6.77 -14.59 7.16
CA GLU A 13 -7.65 -15.46 6.36
C GLU A 13 -9.03 -14.87 6.05
N PHE A 14 -9.51 -13.93 6.87
CA PHE A 14 -10.78 -13.24 6.65
C PHE A 14 -10.72 -12.16 5.55
N LEU A 15 -9.52 -11.84 5.03
CA LEU A 15 -9.35 -10.82 4.00
C LEU A 15 -9.80 -11.30 2.62
N PRO A 16 -10.17 -10.38 1.72
CA PRO A 16 -10.51 -10.73 0.35
C PRO A 16 -9.41 -11.54 -0.35
N PRO A 17 -9.75 -12.49 -1.23
CA PRO A 17 -8.78 -13.32 -1.94
C PRO A 17 -7.70 -12.53 -2.68
N SER A 18 -8.06 -11.38 -3.27
CA SER A 18 -7.10 -10.49 -3.95
C SER A 18 -6.03 -9.93 -3.02
N VAL A 19 -6.38 -9.65 -1.76
CA VAL A 19 -5.45 -9.18 -0.74
C VAL A 19 -4.55 -10.32 -0.29
N LEU A 20 -5.11 -11.53 -0.10
CA LEU A 20 -4.35 -12.73 0.23
C LEU A 20 -3.30 -13.08 -0.83
N GLN A 21 -3.60 -12.89 -2.11
CA GLN A 21 -2.63 -13.08 -3.21
C GLN A 21 -1.39 -12.18 -3.07
N CYS A 22 -1.54 -10.95 -2.56
CA CYS A 22 -0.40 -10.07 -2.29
C CYS A 22 0.52 -10.66 -1.21
N PHE A 23 -0.08 -11.22 -0.14
CA PHE A 23 0.68 -11.85 0.93
C PHE A 23 1.42 -13.10 0.44
N ASP A 24 0.81 -13.91 -0.42
CA ASP A 24 1.46 -15.05 -1.07
C ASP A 24 2.71 -14.64 -1.87
N CYS A 25 2.60 -13.57 -2.65
CA CYS A 25 3.72 -13.04 -3.42
C CYS A 25 4.87 -12.60 -2.50
N CYS A 26 4.55 -11.85 -1.44
CA CYS A 26 5.53 -11.35 -0.50
C CYS A 26 6.15 -12.48 0.36
N GLN A 27 5.40 -13.53 0.73
CA GLN A 27 5.90 -14.69 1.49
C GLN A 27 6.84 -15.57 0.67
N SER A 28 6.71 -15.59 -0.66
CA SER A 28 7.52 -16.43 -1.55
C SER A 28 9.02 -16.05 -1.61
N GLY A 29 9.46 -15.08 -0.80
CA GLY A 29 10.85 -14.61 -0.73
C GLY A 29 11.27 -13.72 -1.90
N LYS A 30 10.44 -13.63 -2.95
CA LYS A 30 10.74 -12.88 -4.17
C LYS A 30 10.93 -11.39 -3.94
N LEU A 31 10.33 -10.81 -2.90
CA LEU A 31 10.36 -9.37 -2.67
C LEU A 31 11.78 -8.81 -2.48
N GLY A 32 12.68 -9.59 -1.88
CA GLY A 32 14.09 -9.21 -1.71
C GLY A 32 14.94 -9.37 -2.97
N GLU A 33 14.45 -10.10 -3.97
CA GLU A 33 15.11 -10.31 -5.26
C GLU A 33 14.63 -9.33 -6.33
N LEU A 34 13.53 -8.60 -6.07
CA LEU A 34 12.98 -7.62 -6.99
C LEU A 34 13.85 -6.34 -7.00
N GLU A 35 14.21 -5.90 -8.20
CA GLU A 35 14.84 -4.60 -8.39
C GLU A 35 13.86 -3.44 -8.10
N LYS A 36 14.39 -2.23 -7.89
CA LYS A 36 13.55 -1.05 -7.69
C LYS A 36 12.67 -0.80 -8.91
N GLY A 37 11.39 -0.52 -8.67
CA GLY A 37 10.42 -0.28 -9.74
C GLY A 37 9.08 -0.93 -9.49
N SER A 38 8.20 -0.82 -10.48
CA SER A 38 6.85 -1.39 -10.45
C SER A 38 6.85 -2.79 -11.06
N HIS A 39 6.38 -3.77 -10.29
CA HIS A 39 6.28 -5.17 -10.70
C HIS A 39 4.83 -5.62 -10.60
N GLU A 40 4.30 -6.21 -11.67
CA GLU A 40 2.94 -6.76 -11.66
C GLU A 40 2.89 -8.08 -10.90
N ILE A 41 1.92 -8.21 -10.01
CA ILE A 41 1.63 -9.43 -9.25
C ILE A 41 0.31 -9.98 -9.77
N SER A 42 0.36 -11.18 -10.34
CA SER A 42 -0.83 -11.99 -10.70
C SER A 42 -1.68 -11.50 -11.90
N GLY A 43 -1.27 -10.47 -12.65
CA GLY A 43 -1.98 -10.05 -13.88
C GLY A 43 -3.41 -9.50 -13.67
N GLU A 44 -3.91 -9.48 -12.44
CA GLU A 44 -5.24 -8.99 -12.03
C GLU A 44 -5.19 -7.51 -11.58
N ASN A 45 -4.43 -6.66 -12.26
CA ASN A 45 -4.23 -5.24 -11.92
C ASN A 45 -3.62 -4.98 -10.52
N ILE A 46 -2.96 -5.97 -9.93
CA ILE A 46 -2.21 -5.80 -8.68
C ILE A 46 -0.73 -5.60 -9.05
N PHE A 47 -0.10 -4.59 -8.46
CA PHE A 47 1.32 -4.33 -8.64
C PHE A 47 1.96 -3.95 -7.30
N VAL A 48 3.24 -4.26 -7.17
CA VAL A 48 4.08 -3.82 -6.04
C VAL A 48 5.11 -2.84 -6.55
N ASN A 49 5.32 -1.76 -5.81
CA ASN A 49 6.41 -0.83 -6.08
C ASN A 49 7.51 -1.03 -5.04
N ILE A 50 8.67 -1.48 -5.50
CA ILE A 50 9.86 -1.64 -4.68
C ILE A 50 10.63 -0.33 -4.70
N VAL A 51 10.65 0.35 -3.56
CA VAL A 51 11.32 1.64 -3.39
C VAL A 51 12.27 1.58 -2.22
N GLU A 52 13.36 2.34 -2.31
CA GLU A 52 14.32 2.54 -1.23
C GLU A 52 14.38 4.03 -0.94
N TYR A 53 14.24 4.40 0.33
CA TYR A 53 14.32 5.77 0.78
C TYR A 53 15.05 5.82 2.11
N GLU A 54 15.84 6.88 2.29
CA GLU A 54 16.42 7.19 3.59
C GLU A 54 15.37 7.83 4.49
N THR A 55 15.33 7.42 5.76
CA THR A 55 14.41 7.99 6.74
C THR A 55 14.88 9.38 7.15
N GLY A 56 14.25 10.42 6.62
CA GLY A 56 14.46 11.82 7.01
C GLY A 56 13.45 12.35 8.04
N ASP A 57 13.67 13.57 8.52
CA ASP A 57 12.80 14.24 9.50
C ASP A 57 11.39 14.49 8.93
N ARG A 58 10.38 14.38 9.80
CA ARG A 58 8.97 14.56 9.43
C ARG A 58 8.67 15.96 8.90
N ALA A 59 9.45 16.97 9.31
CA ALA A 59 9.25 18.36 8.91
C ALA A 59 9.49 18.62 7.42
N GLU A 60 10.26 17.77 6.73
CA GLU A 60 10.60 17.95 5.31
C GLU A 60 9.68 17.17 4.34
N LYS A 61 8.79 16.31 4.85
CA LYS A 61 7.88 15.52 4.00
C LYS A 61 6.54 16.23 3.82
N ALA A 62 6.30 16.78 2.63
CA ALA A 62 5.00 17.29 2.23
C ALA A 62 3.93 16.18 2.31
N ARG A 63 2.80 16.48 2.94
CA ARG A 63 1.60 15.63 2.93
C ARG A 63 0.78 16.00 1.69
N ASP A 64 0.73 15.13 0.70
CA ASP A 64 -0.33 15.17 -0.30
C ASP A 64 -1.62 14.66 0.37
N SER A 65 -2.41 15.60 0.86
CA SER A 65 -3.82 15.37 1.07
C SER A 65 -4.52 15.65 -0.24
N ASP A 66 -5.07 14.61 -0.88
CA ASP A 66 -6.10 14.78 -1.90
C ASP A 66 -7.28 15.49 -1.23
N ARG A 67 -7.33 16.79 -1.46
CA ARG A 67 -8.44 17.67 -1.10
C ARG A 67 -9.59 17.30 -2.02
N ASP A 68 -10.40 16.33 -1.61
CA ASP A 68 -11.79 16.30 -2.07
C ASP A 68 -12.47 17.55 -1.51
N ALA A 69 -12.38 18.62 -2.30
CA ALA A 69 -13.16 19.83 -2.15
C ALA A 69 -14.60 19.51 -2.57
N SER A 70 -15.34 18.82 -1.72
CA SER A 70 -16.79 18.75 -1.81
C SER A 70 -17.41 19.42 -0.59
N ASP A 71 -17.33 20.75 -0.58
CA ASP A 71 -18.30 21.62 0.10
C ASP A 71 -18.43 22.86 -0.80
N ASP A 72 -19.31 22.73 -1.79
CA ASP A 72 -19.79 23.85 -2.62
C ASP A 72 -20.94 24.55 -1.86
N PRO A 73 -21.29 25.79 -2.24
CA PRO A 73 -21.46 26.92 -1.35
C PRO A 73 -22.91 27.01 -0.85
N GLN A 74 -23.18 27.78 0.21
CA GLN A 74 -24.36 28.65 0.38
C GLN A 74 -24.52 29.01 1.87
N GLY A 75 -24.64 30.29 2.15
CA GLY A 75 -25.17 30.77 3.42
C GLY A 75 -24.51 32.04 3.93
N ASP A 76 -24.75 33.16 3.26
CA ASP A 76 -24.82 34.47 3.92
C ASP A 76 -25.66 34.33 5.21
N PHE A 77 -25.12 34.75 6.35
CA PHE A 77 -25.82 35.47 7.43
C PHE A 77 -24.81 36.10 8.40
#